data_AF-A0A8T6TMM9-F1
#
_entry.id   AF-A0A8T6TMM9-F1
#
_cell.length_a   1.000
_cell.length_b   1.000
_cell.length_c   1.000
_cell.angle_alpha   90.00
_cell.angle_beta   90.00
_cell.angle_gamma   90.00
#
_symmetry.space_group_name_H-M   'P 1'
#
loop_
_entity.id
_entity.type
_entity.pdbx_description
1 polymer ?
#
loop_
_entity_poly.entity_id
_entity_poly.type
_entity_poly.pdbx_seq_one_letter_code
_entity_poly.pdbx_strand_id
1 'polypeptide(L)' 'MTYSALIPAAGSGVRLRPFTFTRPKPLVYVAGKPILGHILDGLDGVVDQVTVIVGYMAEKVEGYCQE' A
#
# COMPACT_ATOMS: atom_id res chain seq x y z
N MET A 1 22.39 10.82 -6.69
CA MET A 1 21.48 11.23 -5.60
C MET A 1 20.59 10.04 -5.34
N THR A 2 20.38 9.67 -4.08
CA THR A 2 19.47 8.59 -3.72
C THR A 2 18.11 9.19 -3.42
N TYR A 3 17.06 8.70 -4.05
CA TYR A 3 15.68 9.16 -3.85
C TYR A 3 14.90 8.14 -3.03
N SER A 4 14.17 8.62 -2.04
CA SER A 4 13.32 7.78 -1.19
C SER A 4 11.87 8.20 -1.31
N ALA A 5 10.97 7.22 -1.36
CA ALA A 5 9.53 7.44 -1.29
C ALA A 5 8.98 6.97 0.06
N LEU A 6 7.98 7.70 0.56
CA LEU A 6 7.27 7.37 1.77
C LEU A 6 5.77 7.30 1.48
N ILE A 7 5.15 6.16 1.80
CA ILE A 7 3.75 5.86 1.49
C ILE A 7 2.96 5.71 2.80
N PRO A 8 2.12 6.69 3.16
CA PRO A 8 1.23 6.58 4.31
C PRO A 8 0.07 5.59 4.04
N ALA A 9 0.13 4.43 4.67
CA ALA A 9 -0.81 3.31 4.51
C ALA A 9 -1.55 2.94 5.82
N ALA A 10 -1.39 3.71 6.90
CA ALA A 10 -1.90 3.40 8.24
C ALA A 10 -3.41 3.65 8.45
N GLY A 11 -4.08 4.32 7.52
CA GLY A 11 -5.48 4.74 7.68
C GLY A 11 -6.50 3.60 7.57
N SER A 12 -7.57 3.65 8.37
CA SER A 12 -8.63 2.63 8.41
C SER A 12 -9.60 2.65 7.22
N GLY A 13 -9.51 3.64 6.32
CA GLY A 13 -10.24 3.64 5.06
C GLY A 13 -11.77 3.67 5.17
N VAL A 14 -12.32 4.37 6.18
CA VAL A 14 -13.76 4.32 6.53
C VAL A 14 -14.72 4.73 5.41
N ARG A 15 -14.28 5.62 4.51
CA ARG A 15 -15.08 6.08 3.35
C ARG A 15 -15.29 5.01 2.28
N LEU A 16 -14.44 3.99 2.25
CA LEU A 16 -14.48 2.88 1.28
C LEU A 16 -15.18 1.64 1.84
N ARG A 17 -15.87 1.76 2.97
CA ARG A 17 -16.71 0.68 3.48
C ARG A 17 -17.81 0.37 2.46
N PRO A 18 -18.15 -0.91 2.24
CA PRO A 18 -17.75 -2.09 3.02
C PRO A 18 -16.40 -2.73 2.60
N PHE A 19 -15.75 -2.26 1.53
CA PHE A 19 -14.54 -2.89 0.99
C PHE A 19 -13.35 -2.90 1.96
N THR A 20 -13.35 -2.01 2.95
CA THR A 20 -12.29 -1.89 3.95
C THR A 20 -12.57 -2.61 5.28
N PHE A 21 -13.64 -3.40 5.38
CA PHE A 21 -13.93 -4.19 6.59
C PHE A 21 -12.99 -5.38 6.78
N THR A 22 -12.58 -6.03 5.70
CA THR A 22 -11.75 -7.25 5.75
C THR A 22 -10.34 -7.05 5.24
N ARG A 23 -10.03 -5.88 4.65
CA ARG A 23 -8.72 -5.56 4.10
C ARG A 23 -8.43 -4.06 4.24
N PRO A 24 -7.18 -3.65 4.45
CA PRO A 24 -6.83 -2.24 4.50
C PRO A 24 -6.96 -1.61 3.10
N LYS A 25 -7.22 -0.30 3.04
CA LYS A 25 -7.39 0.44 1.76
C LYS A 25 -6.27 0.17 0.74
N PRO A 26 -4.97 0.16 1.10
CA PRO A 26 -3.88 -0.12 0.16
C PRO A 26 -4.01 -1.47 -0.55
N LEU A 27 -4.71 -2.45 0.04
CA LEU A 27 -4.88 -3.80 -0.50
C LEU A 27 -6.25 -4.04 -1.16
N VAL A 28 -7.03 -2.97 -1.37
CA VAL A 28 -8.21 -3.05 -2.23
C VAL A 28 -7.75 -3.23 -3.67
N TYR A 29 -8.36 -4.19 -4.38
CA TYR A 29 -8.02 -4.50 -5.76
C TYR A 29 -8.71 -3.52 -6.71
N VAL A 30 -7.96 -3.00 -7.66
CA VAL A 30 -8.43 -2.17 -8.77
C VAL A 30 -7.81 -2.75 -10.04
N ALA A 31 -8.64 -3.08 -11.04
CA ALA A 31 -8.18 -3.67 -12.30
C ALA A 31 -7.24 -4.88 -12.11
N GLY A 32 -7.55 -5.77 -11.16
CA GLY A 32 -6.80 -7.01 -10.94
C GLY A 32 -5.53 -6.91 -10.08
N LYS A 33 -5.13 -5.71 -9.64
CA LYS A 33 -3.96 -5.50 -8.75
C LYS A 33 -4.32 -4.62 -7.55
N PRO A 34 -3.72 -4.83 -6.36
CA PRO A 34 -3.88 -3.93 -5.21
C PRO A 34 -3.49 -2.48 -5.53
N ILE A 35 -4.16 -1.51 -4.90
CA ILE A 35 -3.79 -0.08 -5.00
C ILE A 35 -2.31 0.14 -4.68
N LEU A 36 -1.78 -0.52 -3.65
CA LEU A 36 -0.37 -0.45 -3.29
C LEU A 36 0.53 -0.96 -4.42
N GLY A 37 0.15 -2.04 -5.10
CA GLY A 37 0.89 -2.56 -6.25
C GLY A 37 0.99 -1.55 -7.38
N HIS A 38 -0.11 -0.88 -7.74
CA HIS A 38 -0.08 0.18 -8.75
C HIS A 38 0.84 1.34 -8.37
N ILE A 39 0.91 1.69 -7.08
CA ILE A 39 1.81 2.75 -6.59
C ILE A 39 3.28 2.30 -6.70
N LEU A 40 3.57 1.06 -6.30
CA LEU A 40 4.93 0.52 -6.36
C LEU A 40 5.43 0.39 -7.81
N ASP A 41 4.58 -0.08 -8.73
CA ASP A 41 4.93 -0.13 -10.17
C ASP A 41 5.31 1.26 -10.70
N GLY A 42 4.60 2.31 -10.28
CA GLY A 42 4.87 3.68 -10.70
C GLY A 42 6.15 4.29 -10.09
N LEU A 43 6.69 3.67 -9.04
CA LEU A 43 7.92 4.08 -8.38
C LEU A 43 9.14 3.25 -8.84
N ASP A 44 8.91 2.17 -9.59
CA ASP A 44 9.97 1.30 -10.08
C ASP A 44 10.94 2.07 -10.99
N GLY A 45 12.24 1.96 -10.70
CA GLY A 45 13.29 2.71 -11.37
C GLY A 45 13.32 4.23 -11.10
N VAL A 46 12.38 4.77 -10.29
CA VAL A 46 12.32 6.20 -9.95
C VAL A 46 12.96 6.48 -8.58
N VAL A 47 12.83 5.55 -7.63
CA VAL A 47 13.35 5.67 -6.27
C VAL A 47 14.17 4.45 -5.88
N ASP A 48 15.16 4.66 -5.03
CA ASP A 48 16.04 3.59 -4.53
C ASP A 48 15.46 2.87 -3.30
N GLN A 49 14.58 3.56 -2.56
CA GLN A 49 14.01 3.02 -1.33
C GLN A 49 12.55 3.47 -1.17
N VAL A 50 11.69 2.53 -0.78
CA VAL A 50 10.29 2.79 -0.44
C VAL A 50 10.05 2.40 1.02
N THR A 51 9.50 3.33 1.80
CA THR A 51 9.05 3.09 3.17
C THR A 51 7.54 3.19 3.25
N VAL A 52 6.87 2.11 3.65
CA VAL A 52 5.41 2.08 3.81
C VAL A 52 5.07 2.21 5.30
N ILE A 53 4.34 3.28 5.66
CA ILE A 53 3.88 3.47 7.04
C ILE A 53 2.57 2.70 7.22
N VAL A 54 2.65 1.57 7.93
CA VAL A 54 1.50 0.70 8.19
C VAL A 54 0.85 0.99 9.55
N GLY A 55 -0.39 0.54 9.71
CA GLY A 55 -1.20 0.79 10.92
C GLY A 55 -2.39 -0.16 10.98
N TYR A 56 -3.58 0.30 10.56
CA TYR A 56 -4.76 -0.58 10.49
C TYR A 56 -4.48 -1.83 9.65
N MET A 57 -4.65 -3.02 10.25
CA MET A 57 -4.35 -4.32 9.63
C MET A 57 -2.92 -4.41 9.06
N ALA A 58 -1.92 -3.87 9.78
CA ALA A 58 -0.51 -3.81 9.36
C ALA A 58 0.02 -5.14 8.79
N GLU A 59 -0.23 -6.26 9.48
CA GLU A 59 0.23 -7.59 9.07
C GLU A 59 -0.14 -7.95 7.62
N LYS A 60 -1.31 -7.49 7.14
CA LYS A 60 -1.72 -7.75 5.75
C LYS A 60 -0.90 -6.95 4.75
N VAL A 61 -0.58 -5.70 5.09
CA VAL A 61 0.23 -4.82 4.22
C VAL A 61 1.68 -5.29 4.23
N GLU A 62 2.20 -5.66 5.40
CA GLU A 62 3.55 -6.24 5.53
C GLU A 62 3.67 -7.53 4.73
N GLY A 63 2.69 -8.44 4.82
CA GLY A 63 2.68 -9.66 4.04
C GLY A 63 2.72 -9.41 2.53
N TYR A 64 1.97 -8.43 2.03
CA TYR A 64 2.03 -8.05 0.61
C TYR A 64 3.36 -7.43 0.19
N CYS A 65 4.04 -6.70 1.07
CA CYS A 65 5.35 -6.10 0.77
C CYS A 65 6.51 -7.11 0.83
N GLN A 66 6.28 -8.31 1.37
CA GLN A 66 7.27 -9.38 1.50
C GLN A 66 7.11 -10.50 0.45
N GLU A 67 5.99 -10.51 -0.28
CA GLU A 67 5.76 -11.35 -1.47
C GLU A 67 6.53 -10.82 -2.70
#